data_AF-A0A530LCY0-F1
#
_entry.id   AF-A0A530LCY0-F1
#
_cell.length_a   1.000
_cell.length_b   1.000
_cell.length_c   1.000
_cell.angle_alpha   90.00
_cell.angle_beta   90.00
_cell.angle_gamma   90.00
#
_symmetry.space_group_name_H-M   'P 1'
#
loop_
_entity.id
_entity.type
_entity.pdbx_description
1 polymer ?
#
loop_
_entity_poly.entity_id
_entity_poly.type
_entity_poly.pdbx_seq_one_letter_code
_entity_poly.pdbx_strand_id
1 'polypeptide(L)'
;RRFLNENGLRYDESLIIGEDYILLASALAKGGKCVVEPTTGYIYHIRTGSISRVLELHHVEAMRRADASFAATHSMDAAAAAAFARRARSLRRAVSFLSLVQHIKARSPLKAIWTALSDPAAVRHMSMPIAVRLRRVAAQFAVVAGR
;
A
#
# COMPACT_ATOMS: atom_id res chain seq x y z
N ARG A 1 -12.16 -18.93 -18.65
CA ARG A 1 -10.91 -18.69 -19.44
C ARG A 1 -11.18 -18.03 -20.79
N ARG A 2 -12.18 -18.46 -21.57
CA ARG A 2 -12.53 -17.87 -22.88
C ARG A 2 -12.55 -16.33 -22.90
N PHE A 3 -13.30 -15.72 -21.99
CA PHE A 3 -13.38 -14.25 -21.84
C PHE A 3 -12.01 -13.56 -21.71
N LEU A 4 -11.08 -14.13 -20.94
CA LEU A 4 -9.73 -13.57 -20.77
C LEU A 4 -8.91 -13.66 -22.07
N ASN A 5 -9.11 -14.71 -22.86
CA ASN A 5 -8.39 -14.89 -24.12
C ASN A 5 -8.93 -13.94 -25.21
N GLU A 6 -10.25 -13.87 -25.36
CA GLU A 6 -10.90 -13.01 -26.36
C GLU A 6 -10.64 -11.52 -26.12
N ASN A 7 -10.51 -11.12 -24.85
CA ASN A 7 -10.21 -9.73 -24.48
C ASN A 7 -8.71 -9.44 -24.29
N GLY A 8 -7.82 -10.41 -24.55
CA GLY A 8 -6.37 -10.23 -24.40
C GLY A 8 -5.91 -9.90 -22.97
N LEU A 9 -6.68 -10.29 -21.95
CA LEU A 9 -6.43 -9.94 -20.56
C LEU A 9 -5.32 -10.83 -19.98
N ARG A 10 -4.18 -10.22 -19.63
CA ARG A 10 -3.01 -10.87 -19.06
C ARG A 10 -2.43 -10.03 -17.93
N TYR A 11 -1.66 -10.65 -17.05
CA TYR A 11 -0.86 -9.89 -16.10
C TYR A 11 0.22 -9.12 -16.84
N ASP A 12 0.42 -7.88 -16.41
CA ASP A 12 1.63 -7.13 -16.74
C ASP A 12 2.76 -7.62 -15.83
N GLU A 13 3.69 -8.36 -16.39
CA GLU A 13 4.81 -8.94 -15.64
C GLU A 13 5.76 -7.88 -15.06
N SER A 14 5.67 -6.63 -15.52
CA SER A 14 6.42 -5.50 -14.95
C SER A 14 5.80 -4.94 -13.67
N LEU A 15 4.56 -5.33 -13.34
CA LEU A 15 3.85 -4.92 -12.13
C LEU A 15 3.85 -6.10 -11.14
N ILE A 16 4.76 -6.06 -10.16
CA ILE A 16 4.92 -7.16 -9.19
C ILE A 16 3.88 -7.12 -8.06
N ILE A 17 3.32 -5.95 -7.77
CA ILE A 17 2.28 -5.77 -6.74
C ILE A 17 1.14 -4.96 -7.34
N GLY A 18 -0.06 -5.52 -7.30
CA GLY A 18 -1.29 -4.88 -7.77
C GLY A 18 -1.64 -5.21 -9.23
N GLU A 19 -1.00 -6.22 -9.79
CA GLU A 19 -1.30 -6.83 -11.09
C GLU A 19 -2.69 -7.44 -11.14
N ASP A 20 -3.13 -8.04 -10.04
CA ASP A 20 -4.45 -8.61 -9.85
C ASP A 20 -5.54 -7.55 -9.97
N TYR A 21 -5.33 -6.38 -9.35
CA TYR A 21 -6.21 -5.24 -9.45
C TYR A 21 -6.36 -4.76 -10.89
N ILE A 22 -5.25 -4.59 -11.62
CA ILE A 22 -5.30 -4.12 -13.02
C ILE A 22 -5.99 -5.14 -13.92
N LEU A 23 -5.71 -6.43 -13.75
CA LEU A 23 -6.38 -7.50 -14.49
C LEU A 23 -7.89 -7.48 -14.23
N LEU A 24 -8.30 -7.39 -12.95
CA LEU A 24 -9.71 -7.40 -12.57
C LEU A 24 -10.42 -6.12 -13.04
N ALA A 25 -9.81 -4.95 -12.88
CA ALA A 25 -10.36 -3.68 -13.36
C ALA A 25 -10.54 -3.70 -14.89
N SER A 26 -9.57 -4.24 -15.63
CA SER A 26 -9.65 -4.39 -17.08
C SER A 26 -10.73 -5.38 -17.50
N ALA A 27 -10.90 -6.48 -16.75
CA ALA A 27 -11.99 -7.42 -16.96
C ALA A 27 -13.37 -6.75 -16.78
N LEU A 28 -13.53 -5.93 -15.73
CA LEU A 28 -14.75 -5.16 -15.49
C LEU A 28 -15.01 -4.15 -16.60
N ALA A 29 -13.98 -3.41 -17.03
CA ALA A 29 -14.08 -2.44 -18.11
C ALA A 29 -14.45 -3.07 -19.47
N LYS A 30 -14.17 -4.37 -19.66
CA LYS A 30 -14.58 -5.16 -20.83
C LYS A 30 -15.94 -5.84 -20.67
N GLY A 31 -16.75 -5.42 -19.70
CA GLY A 31 -18.10 -5.97 -19.46
C GLY A 31 -18.13 -7.24 -18.61
N GLY A 32 -17.01 -7.58 -17.97
CA GLY A 32 -16.97 -8.62 -16.95
C GLY A 32 -17.88 -8.29 -15.77
N LYS A 33 -18.40 -9.32 -15.11
CA LYS A 33 -19.23 -9.17 -13.89
C LYS A 33 -18.42 -9.60 -12.68
N CYS A 34 -18.36 -8.75 -11.65
CA CYS A 34 -17.86 -9.15 -10.34
C CYS A 34 -19.03 -9.70 -9.52
N VAL A 35 -18.90 -10.95 -9.08
CA VAL A 35 -19.87 -11.61 -8.21
C VAL A 35 -19.18 -11.89 -6.89
N VAL A 36 -19.86 -11.61 -5.79
CA VAL A 36 -19.35 -11.87 -4.44
C VAL A 36 -19.75 -13.29 -4.04
N GLU A 37 -18.78 -14.12 -3.70
CA GLU A 37 -18.99 -15.45 -3.13
C GLU A 37 -19.14 -15.31 -1.61
N PRO A 38 -20.31 -15.60 -1.02
CA PRO A 38 -20.54 -15.44 0.42
C PRO A 38 -19.82 -16.50 1.27
N THR A 39 -19.37 -17.61 0.68
CA THR A 39 -18.65 -18.66 1.39
C THR A 39 -17.14 -18.44 1.41
N THR A 40 -16.51 -18.89 2.49
CA THR A 40 -15.04 -18.86 2.59
C THR A 40 -14.43 -19.94 1.69
N GLY A 41 -13.94 -19.55 0.51
CA GLY A 41 -13.28 -20.46 -0.45
C GLY A 41 -11.76 -20.33 -0.53
N TYR A 42 -11.15 -19.43 0.25
CA TYR A 42 -9.74 -19.09 0.11
C TYR A 42 -9.04 -18.97 1.47
N ILE A 43 -7.91 -19.66 1.61
CA ILE A 43 -7.04 -19.57 2.79
C ILE A 43 -5.78 -18.81 2.40
N TYR A 44 -5.60 -17.62 2.98
CA TYR A 44 -4.41 -16.82 2.73
C TYR A 44 -3.26 -17.29 3.62
N HIS A 45 -2.14 -17.65 3.01
CA HIS A 45 -0.92 -18.06 3.71
C HIS A 45 0.16 -16.98 3.59
N ILE A 46 0.59 -16.44 4.73
CA ILE A 46 1.72 -15.51 4.80
C ILE A 46 2.97 -16.32 5.15
N ARG A 47 4.02 -16.20 4.33
CA ARG A 47 5.31 -16.86 4.55
C ARG A 47 6.42 -15.83 4.71
N THR A 48 7.50 -16.23 5.35
CA THR A 48 8.73 -15.45 5.36
C THR A 48 9.20 -15.25 3.92
N GLY A 49 9.30 -13.99 3.48
CA GLY A 49 9.65 -13.65 2.10
C GLY A 49 8.46 -13.39 1.16
N SER A 50 7.22 -13.39 1.64
CA SER A 50 6.07 -12.96 0.82
C SER A 50 6.32 -11.56 0.24
N ILE A 51 6.17 -11.44 -1.08
CA ILE A 51 6.45 -10.20 -1.85
C ILE A 51 5.58 -9.01 -1.41
N SER A 52 4.36 -9.27 -0.97
CA SER A 52 3.40 -8.26 -0.47
C SER A 52 3.72 -7.76 0.94
N ARG A 53 4.71 -8.33 1.63
CA ARG A 53 5.02 -7.99 3.04
C ARG A 53 5.67 -6.63 3.19
N VAL A 54 6.39 -6.16 2.18
CA VAL A 54 7.08 -4.87 2.19
C VAL A 54 6.65 -4.06 0.97
N LEU A 55 5.98 -2.95 1.23
CA LEU A 55 5.63 -1.99 0.20
C LEU A 55 6.74 -0.93 0.11
N GLU A 56 7.39 -0.84 -1.05
CA GLU A 56 8.43 0.14 -1.33
C GLU A 56 7.92 1.21 -2.29
N LEU A 57 8.65 2.32 -2.35
CA LEU A 57 8.25 3.47 -3.18
C LEU A 57 8.12 3.08 -4.66
N HIS A 58 9.05 2.26 -5.17
CA HIS A 58 9.03 1.82 -6.56
C HIS A 58 7.82 0.93 -6.88
N HIS A 59 7.33 0.14 -5.92
CA HIS A 59 6.08 -0.64 -6.08
C HIS A 59 4.88 0.29 -6.29
N VAL A 60 4.75 1.33 -5.45
CA VAL A 60 3.62 2.26 -5.53
C VAL A 60 3.69 3.09 -6.83
N GLU A 61 4.88 3.47 -7.26
CA GLU A 61 5.04 4.19 -8.53
C GLU A 61 4.73 3.30 -9.73
N ALA A 62 5.07 2.00 -9.70
CA ALA A 62 4.63 1.04 -10.70
C ALA A 62 3.10 0.93 -10.76
N MET A 63 2.41 0.85 -9.61
CA MET A 63 0.94 0.86 -9.56
C MET A 63 0.34 2.13 -10.15
N ARG A 64 0.97 3.30 -9.95
CA ARG A 64 0.52 4.57 -10.53
C ARG A 64 0.67 4.62 -12.04
N ARG A 65 1.77 4.08 -12.57
CA ARG A 65 1.97 3.94 -14.02
C ARG A 65 0.94 3.01 -14.64
N ALA A 66 0.65 1.88 -13.98
CA ALA A 66 -0.37 0.95 -14.43
C ALA A 66 -1.77 1.57 -14.39
N ASP A 67 -2.10 2.34 -13.36
CA ASP A 67 -3.34 3.14 -13.30
C ASP A 67 -3.46 4.11 -14.47
N ALA A 68 -2.39 4.84 -14.78
CA ALA A 68 -2.38 5.78 -15.90
C ALA A 68 -2.62 5.07 -17.24
N SER A 69 -1.99 3.91 -17.46
CA SER A 69 -2.22 3.08 -18.65
C SER A 69 -3.66 2.57 -18.72
N PHE A 70 -4.20 2.09 -17.60
CA PHE A 70 -5.60 1.65 -17.51
C PHE A 70 -6.57 2.77 -17.90
N ALA A 71 -6.41 3.96 -17.32
CA ALA A 71 -7.27 5.11 -17.58
C ALA A 71 -7.15 5.67 -19.00
N ALA A 72 -6.00 5.49 -19.66
CA ALA A 72 -5.82 5.87 -21.06
C ALA A 72 -6.52 4.89 -22.03
N THR A 73 -6.74 3.63 -21.60
CA THR A 73 -7.24 2.56 -22.47
C THR A 73 -8.74 2.30 -22.29
N HIS A 74 -9.30 2.63 -21.12
CA HIS A 74 -10.67 2.30 -20.77
C HIS A 74 -11.47 3.54 -20.39
N SER A 75 -12.71 3.62 -20.88
CA SER A 75 -13.68 4.57 -20.37
C SER A 75 -14.26 4.08 -19.05
N MET A 76 -14.63 5.02 -18.19
CA MET A 76 -15.23 4.77 -16.89
C MET A 76 -16.53 5.55 -16.78
N ASP A 77 -17.56 4.92 -16.21
CA ASP A 77 -18.72 5.66 -15.75
C ASP A 77 -18.37 6.52 -14.52
N ALA A 78 -19.33 7.33 -14.06
CA ALA A 78 -19.10 8.25 -12.95
C ALA A 78 -18.73 7.54 -11.63
N ALA A 79 -19.31 6.37 -11.36
CA ALA A 79 -19.05 5.62 -10.14
C ALA A 79 -17.65 4.99 -10.17
N ALA A 80 -17.27 4.39 -11.30
CA ALA A 80 -15.95 3.85 -11.56
C ALA A 80 -14.89 4.96 -11.49
N ALA A 81 -15.13 6.11 -12.11
CA ALA A 81 -14.23 7.26 -12.06
C ALA A 81 -14.03 7.77 -10.62
N ALA A 82 -15.09 7.82 -9.81
CA ALA A 82 -15.00 8.21 -8.40
C ALA A 82 -14.19 7.21 -7.56
N ALA A 83 -14.40 5.91 -7.78
CA ALA A 83 -13.63 4.85 -7.13
C ALA A 83 -12.15 4.89 -7.54
N PHE A 84 -11.87 5.11 -8.82
CA PHE A 84 -10.53 5.25 -9.37
C PHE A 84 -9.81 6.48 -8.78
N ALA A 85 -10.49 7.63 -8.70
CA ALA A 85 -9.95 8.83 -8.08
C ALA A 85 -9.62 8.63 -6.58
N ARG A 86 -10.45 7.85 -5.85
CA ARG A 86 -10.18 7.47 -4.46
C ARG A 86 -8.93 6.61 -4.34
N ARG A 87 -8.75 5.64 -5.24
CA ARG A 87 -7.53 4.81 -5.30
C ARG A 87 -6.30 5.67 -5.59
N ALA A 88 -6.37 6.55 -6.60
CA ALA A 88 -5.27 7.45 -6.94
C ALA A 88 -4.86 8.34 -5.74
N ARG A 89 -5.82 8.84 -4.95
CA ARG A 89 -5.53 9.55 -3.69
C ARG A 89 -4.83 8.66 -2.66
N SER A 90 -5.26 7.42 -2.52
CA SER A 90 -4.62 6.46 -1.61
C SER A 90 -3.17 6.18 -1.99
N LEU A 91 -2.89 5.91 -3.27
CA LEU A 91 -1.52 5.70 -3.75
C LEU A 91 -0.62 6.93 -3.54
N ARG A 92 -1.13 8.14 -3.80
CA ARG A 92 -0.37 9.38 -3.50
C ARG A 92 -0.01 9.49 -2.03
N ARG A 93 -0.95 9.19 -1.13
CA ARG A 93 -0.68 9.17 0.33
C ARG A 93 0.36 8.10 0.69
N ALA A 94 0.29 6.92 0.07
CA ALA A 94 1.26 5.86 0.28
C ALA A 94 2.68 6.29 -0.16
N VAL A 95 2.81 6.95 -1.32
CA VAL A 95 4.08 7.56 -1.76
C VAL A 95 4.62 8.53 -0.70
N SER A 96 3.81 9.51 -0.28
CA SER A 96 4.24 10.51 0.71
C SER A 96 4.68 9.86 2.04
N PHE A 97 3.93 8.87 2.51
CA PHE A 97 4.26 8.13 3.73
C PHE A 97 5.56 7.34 3.60
N LEU A 98 5.73 6.60 2.51
CA LEU A 98 6.93 5.80 2.28
C LEU A 98 8.18 6.69 2.14
N SER A 99 8.08 7.83 1.46
CA SER A 99 9.17 8.81 1.38
C SER A 99 9.52 9.37 2.76
N LEU A 100 8.51 9.74 3.57
CA LEU A 100 8.76 10.20 4.95
C LEU A 100 9.47 9.13 5.78
N VAL A 101 9.03 7.87 5.71
CA VAL A 101 9.66 6.75 6.41
C VAL A 101 11.10 6.54 5.94
N GLN A 102 11.38 6.66 4.64
CA GLN A 102 12.75 6.60 4.10
C GLN A 102 13.62 7.74 4.65
N HIS A 103 13.13 8.98 4.66
CA HIS A 103 13.87 10.12 5.22
C HIS A 103 14.16 9.96 6.72
N ILE A 104 13.22 9.40 7.48
CA ILE A 104 13.42 9.09 8.91
C ILE A 104 14.47 7.99 9.09
N LYS A 105 14.39 6.90 8.29
CA LYS A 105 15.35 5.78 8.33
C LYS A 105 16.77 6.20 7.92
N ALA A 106 16.90 7.20 7.06
CA ALA A 106 18.18 7.75 6.60
C ALA A 106 18.95 8.60 7.65
N ARG A 107 18.46 8.72 8.91
CA ARG A 107 19.17 9.33 10.06
C ARG A 107 19.68 10.76 9.86
N SER A 108 18.77 11.74 9.76
CA SER A 108 19.06 13.13 10.16
C SER A 108 18.21 13.54 11.37
N PRO A 109 18.59 13.14 12.61
CA PRO A 109 17.76 13.29 13.81
C PRO A 109 17.47 14.74 14.24
N LEU A 110 18.22 15.71 13.71
CA LEU A 110 18.08 17.14 14.08
C LEU A 110 16.78 17.78 13.55
N LYS A 111 16.23 17.33 12.42
CA LYS A 111 14.96 17.88 11.88
C LYS A 111 13.72 17.37 12.61
N ALA A 112 13.77 16.14 13.13
CA ALA A 112 12.65 15.55 13.85
C ALA A 112 12.36 16.28 15.18
N ILE A 113 13.41 16.77 15.86
CA ILE A 113 13.28 17.58 17.08
C ILE A 113 12.70 18.96 16.76
N TRP A 114 13.13 19.58 15.65
CA TRP A 114 12.64 20.90 15.22
C TRP A 114 11.15 20.88 14.83
N THR A 115 10.69 19.83 14.14
CA THR A 115 9.27 19.66 13.78
C THR A 115 8.39 19.33 14.99
N ALA A 116 8.91 18.57 15.98
CA ALA A 116 8.16 18.27 17.21
C ALA A 116 7.96 19.50 18.12
N LEU A 117 8.88 20.47 18.07
CA LEU A 117 8.78 21.74 18.80
C LEU A 117 7.84 22.76 18.14
N SER A 118 7.57 22.63 16.83
CA SER A 118 6.77 23.59 16.05
C SER A 118 5.30 23.20 15.86
N ASP A 119 4.90 21.97 16.20
CA ASP A 119 3.49 21.54 16.14
C ASP A 119 3.12 20.56 17.28
N PRO A 120 2.52 21.06 18.38
CA PRO A 120 2.08 20.25 19.51
C PRO A 120 0.95 19.25 19.17
N ALA A 121 0.17 19.48 18.11
CA ALA A 121 -0.95 18.62 17.73
C ALA A 121 -0.46 17.32 17.07
N ALA A 122 0.68 17.37 16.38
CA ALA A 122 1.32 16.20 15.77
C ALA A 122 1.82 15.19 16.81
N VAL A 123 2.22 15.66 18.00
CA VAL A 123 2.73 14.82 19.10
C VAL A 123 1.63 13.92 19.68
N ARG A 124 0.38 14.40 19.73
CA ARG A 124 -0.74 13.67 20.35
C ARG A 124 -1.10 12.36 19.62
N HIS A 125 -0.86 12.30 18.31
CA HIS A 125 -1.12 11.11 17.47
C HIS A 125 0.07 10.14 17.37
N MET A 126 1.25 10.50 17.88
CA MET A 126 2.45 9.65 17.90
C MET A 126 2.65 8.87 19.22
N SER A 127 1.76 9.03 20.20
CA SER A 127 1.87 8.39 21.52
C SER A 127 1.81 6.85 21.47
N MET A 128 1.00 6.26 20.58
CA MET A 128 0.85 4.81 20.47
C MET A 128 2.12 4.08 19.93
N PRO A 129 2.70 4.49 18.79
CA PRO A 129 3.86 3.79 18.22
C PRO A 129 5.15 3.97 19.03
N ILE A 130 5.28 5.09 19.75
CA ILE A 130 6.43 5.39 20.61
C ILE A 130 6.32 4.61 21.92
N ALA A 131 5.14 4.56 22.55
CA ALA A 131 4.95 3.79 23.79
C ALA A 131 5.23 2.29 23.60
N VAL A 132 4.83 1.70 22.46
CA VAL A 132 5.14 0.31 22.11
C VAL A 132 6.65 0.08 21.97
N ARG A 133 7.39 1.05 21.40
CA ARG A 133 8.85 0.97 21.26
C ARG A 133 9.58 1.18 22.59
N LEU A 134 9.12 2.11 23.43
CA LEU A 134 9.71 2.37 24.76
C LEU A 134 9.49 1.19 25.73
N ARG A 135 8.32 0.55 25.72
CA ARG A 135 8.07 -0.68 26.50
C ARG A 135 9.00 -1.82 26.08
N ARG A 136 9.31 -1.92 24.78
CA ARG A 136 10.22 -2.95 24.24
C ARG A 136 11.67 -2.73 24.67
N VAL A 137 12.09 -1.46 24.74
CA VAL A 137 13.43 -1.06 25.19
C VAL A 137 13.57 -1.19 26.71
N ALA A 138 12.56 -0.79 27.49
CA ALA A 138 12.55 -0.97 28.95
C ALA A 138 12.60 -2.46 29.35
N ALA A 139 11.90 -3.33 28.61
CA ALA A 139 11.98 -4.78 28.80
C ALA A 139 13.36 -5.37 28.46
N GLN A 140 14.12 -4.75 27.55
CA GLN A 140 15.50 -5.16 27.23
C GLN A 140 16.50 -4.73 28.31
N PHE A 141 16.28 -3.58 28.97
CA PHE A 141 17.13 -3.13 30.07
C PHE A 141 16.82 -3.82 31.42
N ALA A 142 15.58 -4.26 31.65
CA ALA A 142 15.22 -5.02 32.84
C ALA A 142 15.89 -6.42 32.91
N VAL A 143 16.25 -7.01 31.76
CA VAL A 143 16.95 -8.31 31.68
C VAL A 143 18.45 -8.18 31.96
N VAL A 144 19.03 -6.99 31.77
CA VAL A 144 20.48 -6.74 31.98
C VAL A 144 20.81 -6.36 33.43
N ALA A 145 19.84 -5.85 34.20
CA ALA A 145 20.03 -5.51 35.61
C ALA A 145 19.79 -6.67 36.60
N GLY A 146 19.59 -7.90 36.09
CA GLY A 146 19.26 -9.09 36.87
C GLY A 146 20.34 -10.19 36.84
N ARG A 147 21.61 -9.82 36.96
CA ARG A 147 22.73 -10.70 37.33
C ARG A 147 23.70 -9.99 38.25
#